data_AF-A0A423S4H4-F1
#
_entry.id   AF-A0A423S4H4-F1
#
_cell.length_a   1.000
_cell.length_b   1.000
_cell.length_c   1.000
_cell.angle_alpha   90.00
_cell.angle_beta   90.00
_cell.angle_gamma   90.00
#
_symmetry.space_group_name_H-M   'P 1'
#
loop_
_entity.id
_entity.type
_entity.pdbx_description
1 polymer ?
#
loop_
_entity_poly.entity_id
_entity_poly.type
_entity_poly.pdbx_seq_one_letter_code
_entity_poly.pdbx_strand_id
1 'polypeptide(L)' 'MAYVGQTPWLGLGNQLSPNQPIEVWQKQAGMNWDIKEAPVQFMDSVDATQSRLITFPQSKVL' A
#
# COMPACT_ATOMS: atom_id res chain seq x y z
N MET A 1 6.50 4.71 11.02
CA MET A 1 6.38 6.09 10.52
C MET A 1 7.73 6.79 10.67
N ALA A 2 8.09 7.69 9.76
CA ALA A 2 9.35 8.42 9.82
C ALA A 2 9.09 9.92 10.04
N TYR A 3 10.04 10.64 10.63
CA TYR A 3 9.85 12.02 11.10
C TYR A 3 11.05 12.91 10.83
N VAL A 4 10.82 14.22 10.71
CA VAL A 4 11.89 15.24 10.65
C VAL A 4 11.83 16.05 11.94
N GLY A 5 12.96 16.18 12.64
CA GLY A 5 13.05 16.93 13.89
C GLY A 5 12.87 16.04 15.12
N GLN A 6 11.79 16.26 15.88
CA GLN A 6 11.58 15.58 17.17
C GLN A 6 10.99 14.17 17.01
N THR A 7 11.44 13.26 17.86
CA THR A 7 10.93 11.89 17.95
C THR A 7 9.42 11.90 18.25
N PRO A 8 8.59 11.17 17.49
CA PRO A 8 7.15 11.07 17.75
C PRO A 8 6.90 10.44 19.13
N TRP A 9 5.76 10.78 19.73
CA TRP A 9 5.32 10.40 21.09
C TRP A 9 5.47 8.92 21.49
N LEU A 10 5.52 8.02 20.51
CA LEU A 10 5.64 6.59 20.71
C LEU A 10 7.08 6.08 20.67
N GLY A 11 8.08 6.95 20.42
CA GLY A 11 9.49 6.55 20.28
C GLY A 11 9.79 5.63 19.10
N LEU A 12 8.76 5.26 18.33
CA LEU A 12 8.81 4.33 17.21
C LEU A 12 8.85 5.11 15.89
N GLY A 13 9.96 5.01 15.18
CA GLY A 13 10.12 5.59 13.85
C GLY A 13 11.56 5.89 13.47
N ASN A 14 11.85 5.90 12.17
CA ASN A 14 13.15 6.32 11.66
C ASN A 14 13.23 7.84 11.54
N GLN A 15 14.34 8.43 11.96
CA GLN A 15 14.62 9.84 11.73
C GLN A 15 14.98 10.05 10.25
N LEU A 16 14.23 10.92 9.56
CA LEU A 16 14.53 11.34 8.20
C LEU A 16 15.62 12.41 8.21
N SER A 17 16.58 12.29 7.29
CA SER A 17 17.65 13.27 7.15
C SER A 17 17.11 14.59 6.56
N PRO A 18 17.38 15.76 7.13
CA PRO A 18 16.87 17.03 6.61
C PRO A 18 17.48 17.39 5.24
N ASN A 19 16.74 18.17 4.44
CA ASN A 19 17.13 18.68 3.11
C ASN A 19 17.56 17.60 2.10
N GLN A 20 16.93 16.42 2.16
CA GLN A 20 17.18 15.37 1.20
C GLN A 20 16.11 15.34 0.09
N PRO A 21 16.44 14.77 -1.08
CA PRO A 21 15.45 14.46 -2.12
C PRO A 21 14.37 13.49 -1.61
N ILE A 22 13.19 13.55 -2.23
CA ILE A 22 12.02 12.76 -1.84
C ILE A 22 12.27 11.25 -1.95
N GLU A 23 13.12 10.82 -2.89
CA GLU A 23 13.49 9.42 -3.10
C GLU A 23 14.27 8.85 -1.92
N VAL A 24 15.10 9.68 -1.29
CA VAL A 24 15.87 9.31 -0.08
C VAL A 24 14.91 9.15 1.10
N TRP A 25 13.95 10.06 1.25
CA TRP A 25 12.91 9.96 2.27
C TRP A 25 11.99 8.77 2.08
N GLN A 26 11.59 8.46 0.84
CA GLN A 26 10.80 7.25 0.55
C GLN A 26 11.54 5.99 1.01
N LYS A 27 12.84 5.87 0.74
CA LYS A 27 13.63 4.73 1.25
C LYS A 27 13.73 4.70 2.77
N GLN A 28 14.07 5.83 3.40
CA GLN A 28 14.25 5.92 4.86
C GLN A 28 12.95 5.68 5.64
N ALA A 29 11.82 6.11 5.08
CA ALA A 29 10.49 5.86 5.64
C ALA A 29 10.00 4.43 5.41
N GLY A 30 10.75 3.61 4.66
CA GLY A 30 10.30 2.31 4.20
C GLY A 30 9.07 2.42 3.29
N MET A 31 8.96 3.52 2.55
CA MET A 31 7.89 3.94 1.63
C MET A 31 8.26 3.80 0.14
N ASN A 32 9.37 3.12 -0.19
CA ASN A 32 9.76 2.88 -1.59
C ASN A 32 8.98 1.71 -2.22
N TRP A 33 7.66 1.70 -2.04
CA TRP A 33 6.79 0.66 -2.60
C TRP A 33 5.94 1.22 -3.75
N ASP A 34 5.72 0.35 -4.73
CA ASP A 34 4.76 0.60 -5.78
C ASP A 34 3.37 0.18 -5.33
N ILE A 35 2.40 1.06 -5.50
CA ILE A 35 0.98 0.72 -5.32
C ILE A 35 0.57 -0.13 -6.52
N LYS A 36 0.19 -1.38 -6.26
CA LYS A 36 -0.23 -2.31 -7.30
C LYS A 36 -1.74 -2.38 -7.32
N GLU A 37 -2.34 -2.02 -8.44
CA GLU A 37 -3.78 -2.15 -8.64
C GLU A 37 -4.15 -3.52 -9.23
N ALA A 38 -5.28 -4.07 -8.79
CA ALA A 38 -5.89 -5.26 -9.39
C ALA A 38 -7.40 -5.03 -9.63
N PRO A 39 -7.98 -5.59 -10.71
CA PRO A 39 -9.42 -5.49 -10.94
C PRO A 39 -10.18 -6.24 -9.85
N VAL A 40 -11.34 -5.71 -9.45
CA VAL A 40 -12.21 -6.37 -8.47
C VAL A 40 -12.75 -7.68 -9.07
N GLN A 41 -12.66 -8.76 -8.30
CA GLN A 41 -13.19 -10.06 -8.68
C GLN A 41 -14.19 -10.54 -7.62
N PHE A 42 -15.34 -11.03 -8.08
CA PHE A 42 -16.32 -11.70 -7.25
C PHE A 42 -16.42 -13.17 -7.65
N MET A 43 -16.62 -14.03 -6.68
CA MET A 43 -16.89 -15.44 -6.92
C MET A 43 -18.40 -15.65 -6.76
N ASP A 44 -19.07 -15.91 -7.88
CA ASP A 44 -20.50 -16.20 -7.92
C ASP A 44 -20.68 -17.71 -7.89
N SER A 45 -21.34 -18.23 -6.85
CA SER A 45 -21.63 -19.66 -6.72
C SER A 45 -22.97 -19.96 -7.37
N VAL A 46 -22.94 -20.63 -8.52
CA VAL A 46 -24.17 -21.03 -9.23
C VAL A 46 -24.76 -22.29 -8.59
N ASP A 47 -23.91 -23.22 -8.11
CA ASP A 47 -24.28 -24.46 -7.40
C ASP A 47 -23.16 -24.93 -6.46
N ALA A 48 -23.41 -25.95 -5.63
CA ALA A 48 -22.44 -26.52 -4.66
C ALA A 48 -21.11 -27.03 -5.28
N THR A 49 -21.06 -27.20 -6.61
CA THR A 49 -19.89 -27.67 -7.37
C THR A 49 -19.43 -26.71 -8.47
N GLN A 50 -20.13 -25.60 -8.71
CA GLN A 50 -19.80 -24.65 -9.78
C GLN A 50 -19.74 -23.22 -9.25
N SER A 51 -18.54 -22.65 -9.22
CA SER A 51 -18.29 -21.23 -8.97
C SER A 51 -17.75 -20.56 -10.24
N ARG A 52 -18.25 -19.38 -10.54
CA ARG A 52 -17.80 -18.53 -11.65
C ARG A 52 -17.07 -17.32 -11.09
N LEU A 53 -15.86 -17.07 -11.58
CA LEU A 53 -15.14 -15.84 -11.30
C LEU A 53 -15.64 -14.74 -12.25
N ILE A 54 -16.16 -13.66 -11.67
CA ILE A 54 -16.61 -12.47 -12.38
C ILE A 54 -15.62 -11.35 -12.08
N THR A 55 -14.92 -10.87 -13.11
CA THR A 55 -13.99 -9.75 -13.02
C THR A 55 -14.69 -8.45 -13.44
N PHE A 56 -14.48 -7.37 -12.70
CA PHE A 56 -15.01 -6.04 -12.97
C PHE A 56 -13.85 -5.09 -13.32
N PRO A 57 -13.48 -4.95 -14.61
CA PRO A 57 -12.27 -4.22 -15.02
C PRO A 57 -12.32 -2.71 -14.73
N GLN A 58 -13.52 -2.17 -14.57
CA GLN A 58 -13.76 -0.75 -14.28
C GLN A 58 -13.59 -0.40 -12.79
N SER A 59 -13.53 -1.40 -11.91
CA SER A 59 -13.33 -1.23 -10.47
C SER A 59 -11.99 -1.83 -10.07
N LYS A 60 -11.13 -1.05 -9.42
CA LYS A 60 -9.79 -1.48 -9.00
C LYS A 60 -9.60 -1.36 -7.49
N VAL A 61 -8.82 -2.28 -6.92
CA VAL A 61 -8.37 -2.23 -5.52
C VAL A 61 -6.88 -1.90 -5.52
N LEU A 62 -6.44 -1.06 -4.56
CA LEU A 62 -5.06 -0.60 -4.36
C LEU A 62 -4.28 -1.48 -3.38
#